data_AF-A0A1E7HGK7-F1
#
_entry.id   AF-A0A1E7HGK7-F1
#
_cell.length_a   1.000
_cell.length_b   1.000
_cell.length_c   1.000
_cell.angle_alpha   90.00
_cell.angle_beta   90.00
_cell.angle_gamma   90.00
#
_symmetry.space_group_name_H-M   'P 1'
#
loop_
_entity.id
_entity.type
_entity.pdbx_description
1 polymer ?
#
loop_
_entity_poly.entity_id
_entity_poly.type
_entity_poly.pdbx_seq_one_letter_code
_entity_poly.pdbx_strand_id
1 'polypeptide(L)' 'MNLPFKTGVFDISFCVATLHNMPDKDGVKKGIKEMHRLIKDRGLIFFDLENYLNPMNWQLLIPIKILHAS' A
#
# COMPACT_ATOMS: atom_id res chain seq x y z
N MET A 1 3.71 -12.78 -5.76
CA MET A 1 2.94 -13.08 -4.54
C MET A 1 1.95 -14.17 -4.89
N ASN A 2 1.81 -15.18 -4.04
CA ASN A 2 0.83 -16.26 -4.20
C ASN A 2 0.46 -16.76 -2.80
N LEU A 3 -0.57 -16.15 -2.22
CA LEU A 3 -1.04 -16.50 -0.89
C LEU A 3 -1.82 -17.82 -0.95
N PRO A 4 -1.80 -18.63 0.12
CA PRO A 4 -2.39 -19.97 0.13
C PRO A 4 -3.93 -19.94 0.29
N PHE A 5 -4.60 -19.06 -0.44
CA PHE A 5 -6.05 -18.88 -0.40
C PHE A 5 -6.64 -19.03 -1.81
N LYS A 6 -7.84 -19.60 -1.87
CA LYS A 6 -8.62 -19.70 -3.10
C LYS A 6 -9.08 -18.30 -3.54
N THR A 7 -9.46 -18.18 -4.81
CA THR A 7 -10.05 -16.95 -5.36
C THR A 7 -11.40 -16.67 -4.69
N GLY A 8 -11.71 -15.40 -4.42
CA GLY A 8 -13.03 -14.99 -3.93
C GLY A 8 -13.39 -15.54 -2.55
N VAL A 9 -12.45 -15.57 -1.61
CA VAL A 9 -12.68 -16.14 -0.27
C VAL A 9 -13.08 -15.06 0.74
N PHE A 10 -12.55 -13.85 0.61
CA PHE A 10 -12.76 -12.80 1.60
C PHE A 10 -13.82 -11.79 1.14
N ASP A 11 -14.64 -11.34 2.09
CA ASP A 11 -15.61 -10.26 1.88
C ASP A 11 -14.94 -8.88 1.96
N ILE A 12 -13.90 -8.74 2.80
CA ILE A 12 -13.14 -7.51 3.01
C ILE A 12 -11.64 -7.82 3.11
N SER A 13 -10.80 -6.98 2.51
CA SER A 13 -9.34 -7.03 2.61
C SER A 13 -8.79 -5.68 3.09
N PHE A 14 -7.82 -5.71 4.01
CA PHE A 14 -7.09 -4.54 4.50
C PHE A 14 -5.60 -4.68 4.18
N CYS A 15 -5.02 -3.64 3.59
CA CYS A 15 -3.57 -3.54 3.39
C CYS A 15 -3.10 -2.19 3.91
N VAL A 16 -2.60 -2.19 5.15
CA VAL A 16 -2.23 -0.97 5.86
C VAL A 16 -0.71 -0.83 5.94
N ALA A 17 -0.16 0.32 5.54
CA ALA A 17 1.25 0.68 5.66
C ALA A 17 2.22 -0.42 5.19
N THR A 18 1.86 -1.16 4.14
CA THR A 18 2.63 -2.34 3.70
C THR A 18 3.15 -2.21 2.28
N LEU A 19 2.37 -1.64 1.35
CA LEU A 19 2.75 -1.59 -0.07
C LEU A 19 4.02 -0.78 -0.34
N HIS A 20 4.35 0.20 0.51
CA HIS A 20 5.58 0.98 0.39
C HIS A 20 6.86 0.18 0.67
N ASN A 21 6.75 -1.01 1.29
CA ASN A 21 7.88 -1.90 1.52
C ASN A 21 8.23 -2.76 0.29
N MET A 22 7.44 -2.66 -0.79
CA MET A 22 7.73 -3.39 -2.02
C MET A 22 8.97 -2.80 -2.71
N PRO A 23 9.87 -3.66 -3.24
CA PRO A 23 11.13 -3.21 -3.82
C PRO A 23 10.93 -2.38 -5.10
N ASP A 24 9.82 -2.60 -5.81
CA ASP A 24 9.50 -1.92 -7.05
C ASP A 24 7.98 -1.85 -7.31
N LYS A 25 7.62 -1.14 -8.38
CA LYS A 25 6.23 -0.98 -8.83
C LYS A 25 5.60 -2.30 -9.28
N ASP A 26 6.38 -3.28 -9.72
CA ASP A 26 5.85 -4.59 -10.13
C ASP A 26 5.42 -5.42 -8.91
N GLY A 27 6.17 -5.35 -7.81
CA GLY A 27 5.80 -5.90 -6.51
C GLY A 27 4.48 -5.34 -6.00
N VAL A 28 4.30 -4.01 -6.07
CA VAL A 28 3.03 -3.35 -5.71
C VAL A 28 1.88 -3.86 -6.60
N LYS A 29 2.07 -3.91 -7.92
CA LYS A 29 1.05 -4.43 -8.85
C LYS A 29 0.68 -5.88 -8.56
N LYS A 30 1.67 -6.73 -8.26
CA LYS A 30 1.46 -8.13 -7.88
C LYS A 30 0.67 -8.24 -6.57
N GLY A 31 0.97 -7.40 -5.57
CA GLY A 31 0.21 -7.35 -4.32
C GLY A 31 -1.25 -6.95 -4.53
N ILE A 32 -1.50 -5.88 -5.29
CA ILE A 32 -2.86 -5.42 -5.61
C ILE A 32 -3.64 -6.47 -6.41
N LYS A 33 -3.02 -7.10 -7.41
CA LYS A 33 -3.64 -8.21 -8.16
C LYS A 33 -4.00 -9.38 -7.26
N GLU A 34 -3.14 -9.71 -6.31
CA GLU A 34 -3.40 -10.81 -5.39
C GLU A 34 -4.57 -10.47 -4.44
N MET A 35 -4.63 -9.25 -3.90
CA MET A 35 -5.78 -8.81 -3.10
C MET A 35 -7.09 -8.89 -3.91
N HIS A 36 -7.07 -8.44 -5.17
CA HIS A 36 -8.22 -8.53 -6.07
C HIS A 36 -8.61 -9.99 -6.38
N ARG A 37 -7.66 -10.91 -6.54
CA ARG A 37 -7.97 -12.33 -6.73
C ARG A 37 -8.69 -12.91 -5.51
N LEU A 38 -8.31 -12.47 -4.32
CA LEU A 38 -8.78 -13.03 -3.07
C LEU A 38 -10.15 -12.48 -2.62
N ILE A 39 -10.55 -11.32 -3.12
CA ILE A 39 -11.83 -10.70 -2.78
C ILE A 39 -13.00 -11.33 -3.57
N LYS A 40 -14.14 -11.53 -2.91
CA LYS A 40 -15.40 -11.94 -3.56
C LYS A 40 -15.88 -10.86 -4.53
N ASP A 41 -16.77 -11.26 -5.44
CA ASP A 41 -17.52 -10.26 -6.23
C ASP A 41 -18.24 -9.30 -5.28
N ARG A 42 -18.13 -8.00 -5.56
CA ARG A 42 -18.61 -6.88 -4.71
C ARG A 42 -17.99 -6.79 -3.31
N GLY A 43 -16.94 -7.55 -3.01
CA GLY A 43 -16.19 -7.40 -1.77
C GLY A 43 -15.34 -6.11 -1.77
N LEU A 44 -14.90 -5.71 -0.58
CA LEU A 44 -14.22 -4.43 -0.38
C LEU A 44 -12.73 -4.61 -0.15
N ILE A 45 -11.92 -3.79 -0.82
CA ILE A 45 -10.49 -3.69 -0.58
C ILE A 45 -10.21 -2.29 -0.04
N PHE A 46 -9.65 -2.22 1.16
CA PHE A 46 -9.11 -1.00 1.73
C PHE A 46 -7.58 -1.08 1.74
N PHE A 47 -6.93 -0.06 1.22
CA PHE A 47 -5.49 0.10 1.33
C PHE A 47 -5.12 1.56 1.48
N ASP A 48 -4.03 1.84 2.18
CA ASP A 48 -3.42 3.16 2.25
C ASP A 48 -2.09 3.16 1.50
N LEU A 49 -1.81 4.31 0.90
CA LEU A 49 -0.52 4.62 0.28
C LEU A 49 -0.13 6.01 0.75
N GLU A 50 1.14 6.18 1.05
CA GLU A 50 1.67 7.51 1.30
C GLU A 50 1.65 8.32 0.02
N ASN A 51 0.89 9.41 0.02
CA ASN A 51 0.87 10.35 -1.08
C ASN A 51 2.00 11.38 -0.91
N TYR A 52 3.16 11.10 -1.51
CA TYR A 52 4.32 12.01 -1.47
C TYR A 52 4.07 13.37 -2.17
N LEU A 53 3.01 13.47 -2.98
CA LEU A 53 2.57 14.72 -3.60
C LEU A 53 1.57 15.48 -2.73
N ASN A 54 1.16 14.94 -1.58
CA ASN A 54 0.28 15.65 -0.66
C ASN A 54 1.07 16.79 0.04
N PRO A 55 0.73 18.07 -0.22
CA PRO A 55 1.45 19.20 0.38
C PRO A 55 1.34 19.23 1.92
N MET A 56 0.34 18.58 2.50
CA MET A 56 0.23 18.43 3.96
C MET A 56 1.35 17.56 4.55
N ASN A 57 1.89 16.61 3.79
CA ASN A 57 2.98 15.74 4.25
C ASN A 57 4.33 16.48 4.29
N TRP A 58 4.48 17.61 3.59
CA TRP A 58 5.73 18.38 3.59
C TRP A 58 6.04 19.01 4.94
N GLN A 59 5.03 19.28 5.78
CA GLN A 59 5.23 19.80 7.13
C GLN A 59 6.00 18.83 8.05
N LEU A 60 5.88 17.51 7.80
CA LEU A 60 6.63 16.47 8.52
C LEU A 60 8.08 16.32 8.00
N LEU A 61 8.38 16.79 6.78
CA LEU A 61 9.71 16.71 6.15
C LEU A 61 10.60 17.93 6.44
N ILE A 62 9.99 19.09 6.72
CA ILE A 62 10.70 20.34 7.06
C ILE A 62 11.65 20.19 8.28
N PRO A 63 11.28 19.55 9.41
CA PRO A 63 12.20 19.45 10.55
C PRO A 63 13.42 18.54 10.30
N ILE A 64 13.36 17.60 9.34
CA ILE A 64 14.46 16.67 9.07
C ILE A 64 15.57 17.30 8.22
N LYS A 65 15.23 18.24 7.31
CA LYS A 65 16.22 18.89 6.43
C LYS A 65 17.07 19.97 7.10
N ILE A 66 16.65 20.52 8.25
CA ILE A 66 17.41 21.59 8.94
C ILE A 66 18.59 21.02 9.76
N LEU A 67 18.61 19.72 10.04
CA LEU A 67 19.63 19.08 10.90
C LEU A 67 20.88 18.55 10.15
N HIS A 68 20.98 18.66 8.83
CA HIS A 68 22.15 18.18 8.05
C HIS A 68 22.91 19.29 7.31
N ALA A 69 22.79 20.54 7.74
CA ALA A 69 23.72 21.60 7.35
C ALA A 69 24.71 21.84 8.51
N SER A 70 25.82 21.12 8.51
CA SER A 70 27.01 21.36 9.35
C SER A 70 28.25 20.94 8.58
#